data_AF-A0AAD4VZC1-F1
#
_entry.id   AF-A0AAD4VZC1-F1
#
_cell.length_a   1.000
_cell.length_b   1.000
_cell.length_c   1.000
_cell.angle_alpha   90.00
_cell.angle_beta   90.00
_cell.angle_gamma   90.00
#
_symmetry.space_group_name_H-M   'P 1'
#
loop_
_entity.id
_entity.type
_entity.pdbx_description
1 polymer ?
#
loop_
_entity_poly.entity_id
_entity_poly.type
_entity_poly.pdbx_seq_one_letter_code
_entity_poly.pdbx_strand_id
1 'polypeptide(L)'
;MVGSNYDYLGHGRWLYVPAVLKLYNLINSTSVTSLISGTLESLVNSENDPSYFGPVSILMLPRMNYEYSLVSNKSDDTCTDGNYIQPSSLPLETFCSVFSRQRRHEFDLKYSSHCVLAKNCTPLAVSDLPRVVSLKSIECSEDKRRLRVLVIFADSRSVWYQKPFNPNTTLVGKGHGMQRKIRFVLLRVES
;
A
#
# COMPACT_ATOMS: atom_id res chain seq x y z
N MET A 1 -22.18 -8.07 -2.49
CA MET A 1 -21.86 -9.23 -1.62
C MET A 1 -22.31 -8.87 -0.21
N VAL A 2 -23.04 -9.75 0.49
CA VAL A 2 -23.56 -9.47 1.84
C VAL A 2 -22.76 -10.28 2.85
N GLY A 3 -22.43 -9.69 3.99
CA GLY A 3 -21.67 -10.35 5.05
C GLY A 3 -22.00 -9.77 6.42
N SER A 4 -21.54 -10.43 7.46
CA SER A 4 -21.73 -9.99 8.85
C SER A 4 -20.45 -10.17 9.65
N ASN A 5 -20.20 -9.25 10.57
CA ASN A 5 -19.11 -9.37 11.53
C ASN A 5 -19.64 -9.26 12.97
N TYR A 6 -18.88 -9.78 13.93
CA TYR A 6 -19.13 -9.60 15.35
C TYR A 6 -18.07 -8.67 15.94
N ASP A 7 -18.52 -7.62 16.63
CA ASP A 7 -17.60 -6.71 17.32
C ASP A 7 -17.84 -6.72 18.83
N TYR A 8 -16.74 -6.56 19.58
CA TYR A 8 -16.77 -6.67 21.04
C TYR A 8 -16.96 -5.28 21.67
N LEU A 9 -18.20 -4.97 22.06
CA LEU A 9 -18.43 -3.93 23.04
C LEU A 9 -18.02 -4.52 24.39
N GLY A 10 -16.95 -3.99 25.00
CA GLY A 10 -16.57 -4.32 26.37
C GLY A 10 -17.82 -4.42 27.25
N HIS A 11 -17.85 -5.40 28.17
CA HIS A 11 -18.98 -5.94 28.95
C HIS A 11 -19.60 -7.28 28.45
N GLY A 12 -18.89 -8.05 27.61
CA GLY A 12 -19.30 -9.43 27.29
C GLY A 12 -20.41 -9.55 26.24
N ARG A 13 -20.75 -8.47 25.54
CA ARG A 13 -21.82 -8.44 24.53
C ARG A 13 -21.23 -8.33 23.14
N TRP A 14 -21.52 -9.33 22.31
CA TRP A 14 -21.19 -9.32 20.89
C TRP A 14 -22.24 -8.52 20.12
N LEU A 15 -21.80 -7.54 19.33
CA LEU A 15 -22.65 -6.85 18.38
C LEU A 15 -22.61 -7.56 17.05
N TYR A 16 -23.77 -7.91 16.51
CA TYR A 16 -23.90 -8.39 15.15
C TYR A 16 -24.02 -7.19 14.21
N VAL A 17 -23.03 -7.02 13.33
CA VAL A 17 -22.96 -5.89 12.39
C VAL A 17 -23.17 -6.43 10.97
N PRO A 18 -24.42 -6.43 10.45
CA PRO A 18 -24.70 -6.84 9.08
C PRO A 18 -24.33 -5.72 8.11
N ALA A 19 -23.65 -6.09 7.03
CA ALA A 19 -23.14 -5.14 6.04
C ALA A 19 -23.29 -5.66 4.60
N VAL A 20 -23.39 -4.74 3.66
CA VAL A 20 -23.35 -5.02 2.23
C VAL A 20 -22.15 -4.33 1.60
N LEU A 21 -21.33 -5.11 0.90
CA LEU A 21 -20.27 -4.61 0.04
C LEU A 21 -20.83 -4.40 -1.36
N LYS A 22 -20.83 -3.14 -1.79
CA LYS A 22 -21.08 -2.71 -3.17
C LYS A 22 -19.75 -2.35 -3.82
N LEU A 23 -19.48 -2.95 -4.97
CA LEU A 23 -18.29 -2.65 -5.76
C LEU A 23 -18.74 -2.00 -7.06
N TYR A 24 -18.01 -0.99 -7.49
CA TYR A 24 -18.25 -0.22 -8.70
C TYR A 24 -17.11 -0.49 -9.70
N ASN A 25 -17.34 -0.13 -10.96
CA ASN A 25 -16.37 -0.29 -12.06
C ASN A 25 -15.95 -1.75 -12.35
N LEU A 26 -16.77 -2.73 -11.96
CA LEU A 26 -16.58 -4.13 -12.33
C LEU A 26 -17.31 -4.43 -13.65
N ILE A 27 -16.65 -4.18 -14.76
CA ILE A 27 -17.21 -4.45 -16.10
C ILE A 27 -17.29 -5.97 -16.34
N ASN A 28 -16.28 -6.73 -15.90
CA ASN A 28 -16.23 -8.20 -15.89
C ASN A 28 -15.22 -8.71 -14.85
N SER A 29 -15.50 -9.84 -14.18
CA SER A 29 -14.63 -10.38 -13.09
C SER A 29 -13.24 -10.83 -13.57
N THR A 30 -13.07 -11.09 -14.87
CA THR A 30 -11.85 -11.62 -15.47
C THR A 30 -10.91 -10.54 -16.02
N SER A 31 -11.37 -9.29 -16.16
CA SER A 31 -10.64 -8.23 -16.86
C SER A 31 -10.52 -6.94 -16.05
N VAL A 32 -10.44 -7.03 -14.72
CA VAL A 32 -10.29 -5.84 -13.88
C VAL A 32 -8.85 -5.33 -13.97
N THR A 33 -8.66 -4.29 -14.77
CA THR A 33 -7.37 -3.65 -15.02
C THR A 33 -7.22 -2.28 -14.34
N SER A 34 -8.28 -1.72 -13.76
CA SER A 34 -8.26 -0.44 -13.05
C SER A 34 -8.53 -0.60 -11.56
N LEU A 35 -8.41 0.51 -10.81
CA LEU A 35 -8.79 0.55 -9.39
C LEU A 35 -10.27 0.22 -9.20
N ILE A 36 -10.56 -0.71 -8.28
CA ILE A 36 -11.93 -1.06 -7.92
C ILE A 36 -12.35 -0.16 -6.78
N SER A 37 -13.39 0.63 -6.99
CA SER A 37 -14.03 1.42 -5.93
C SER A 37 -15.25 0.68 -5.38
N GLY A 38 -15.68 1.05 -4.18
CA GLY A 38 -16.84 0.44 -3.54
C GLY A 38 -17.29 1.17 -2.29
N THR A 39 -18.43 0.76 -1.76
CA THR A 39 -18.91 1.15 -0.43
C THR A 39 -19.25 -0.09 0.38
N LEU A 40 -18.87 -0.09 1.65
CA LEU A 40 -19.40 -0.99 2.66
C LEU A 40 -20.47 -0.22 3.42
N GLU A 41 -21.70 -0.71 3.36
CA GLU A 41 -22.86 -0.05 3.96
C GLU A 41 -23.47 -0.95 5.03
N SER A 42 -23.90 -0.34 6.13
CA SER A 42 -24.68 -1.02 7.16
C SER A 42 -26.04 -1.44 6.60
N LEU A 43 -26.48 -2.65 6.94
CA LEU A 43 -27.86 -3.10 6.69
C LEU A 43 -28.82 -2.70 7.83
N VAL A 44 -28.30 -2.08 8.88
CA VAL A 44 -29.10 -1.53 9.97
C VAL A 44 -29.60 -0.14 9.55
N ASN A 45 -30.90 0.10 9.68
CA ASN A 45 -31.53 1.34 9.18
C ASN A 45 -31.55 2.48 10.21
N SER A 46 -31.21 2.22 11.49
CA SER A 46 -31.28 3.21 12.56
C SER A 46 -29.89 3.63 12.99
N GLU A 47 -29.58 4.92 12.88
CA GLU A 47 -28.28 5.48 13.32
C GLU A 47 -28.05 5.39 14.83
N ASN A 48 -29.13 5.24 15.60
CA ASN A 48 -29.08 5.07 17.05
C ASN A 48 -28.80 3.62 17.48
N ASP A 49 -28.81 2.66 16.54
CA ASP A 49 -28.46 1.28 16.85
C ASP A 49 -26.95 1.17 17.05
N PRO A 50 -26.46 0.54 18.13
CA PRO A 50 -25.03 0.37 18.37
C PRO A 50 -24.32 -0.46 17.29
N SER A 51 -25.07 -1.20 16.48
CA SER A 51 -24.58 -2.02 15.36
C SER A 51 -24.57 -1.26 14.03
N TYR A 52 -25.06 -0.01 13.99
CA TYR A 52 -24.99 0.85 12.83
C TYR A 52 -23.59 1.44 12.66
N PHE A 53 -23.16 1.54 11.40
CA PHE A 53 -21.99 2.31 11.01
C PHE A 53 -22.29 3.06 9.71
N GLY A 54 -21.72 4.26 9.59
CA GLY A 54 -21.84 5.04 8.36
C GLY A 54 -21.14 4.37 7.17
N PRO A 55 -21.50 4.72 5.93
CA PRO A 55 -20.92 4.12 4.75
C PRO A 55 -19.40 4.30 4.71
N VAL A 56 -18.67 3.21 4.46
CA VAL A 56 -17.20 3.20 4.36
C VAL A 56 -16.81 3.05 2.90
N SER A 57 -16.10 4.05 2.36
CA SER A 57 -15.54 3.98 1.01
C SER A 57 -14.39 2.99 0.95
N ILE A 58 -14.42 2.11 -0.05
CA ILE A 58 -13.39 1.11 -0.30
C ILE A 58 -12.72 1.39 -1.63
N LEU A 59 -11.40 1.22 -1.64
CA LEU A 59 -10.59 1.24 -2.84
C LEU A 59 -9.66 0.03 -2.83
N MET A 60 -9.73 -0.80 -3.87
CA MET A 60 -8.94 -2.02 -3.99
C MET A 60 -8.05 -1.98 -5.23
N LEU A 61 -6.88 -2.60 -5.09
CA LEU A 61 -5.94 -2.77 -6.18
C LEU A 61 -6.20 -4.09 -6.92
N PRO A 62 -6.30 -4.08 -8.25
CA PRO A 62 -6.36 -5.31 -9.04
C PRO A 62 -5.09 -6.14 -8.85
N ARG A 63 -5.25 -7.46 -8.82
CA ARG A 63 -4.16 -8.40 -8.60
C ARG A 63 -3.25 -8.54 -9.84
N MET A 64 -3.81 -8.51 -11.04
CA MET A 64 -3.08 -8.72 -12.30
C MET A 64 -3.52 -7.73 -13.38
N ASN A 65 -2.66 -7.52 -14.39
CA ASN A 65 -2.98 -6.85 -15.67
C ASN A 65 -3.51 -5.42 -15.57
N TYR A 66 -3.09 -4.65 -14.57
CA TYR A 66 -3.56 -3.28 -14.43
C TYR A 66 -2.80 -2.28 -15.30
N GLU A 67 -3.52 -1.26 -15.75
CA GLU A 67 -2.93 -0.12 -16.46
C GLU A 67 -2.18 0.77 -15.47
N TYR A 68 -1.02 1.24 -15.89
CA TYR A 68 -0.15 2.05 -15.04
C TYR A 68 0.67 3.02 -15.87
N SER A 69 0.96 4.16 -15.23
CA SER A 69 1.98 5.09 -15.69
C SER A 69 3.28 4.88 -14.90
N LEU A 70 4.40 4.92 -15.63
CA LEU A 70 5.74 4.94 -15.03
C LEU A 70 5.97 6.30 -14.39
N VAL A 71 6.47 6.28 -13.15
CA VAL A 71 6.68 7.49 -12.37
C VAL A 71 7.92 8.29 -12.83
N SER A 72 8.90 7.63 -13.46
CA SER A 72 9.96 8.31 -14.21
C SER A 72 10.52 7.41 -15.32
N ASN A 73 10.85 8.00 -16.48
CA ASN A 73 11.56 7.34 -17.59
C ASN A 73 13.09 7.58 -17.56
N LYS A 74 13.57 8.38 -16.60
CA LYS A 74 14.98 8.69 -16.41
C LYS A 74 15.44 8.05 -15.11
N SER A 75 16.00 6.85 -15.21
CA SER A 75 16.86 6.31 -14.16
C SER A 75 18.27 6.80 -14.44
N ASP A 76 18.64 7.96 -13.92
CA ASP A 76 20.07 8.18 -13.69
C ASP A 76 20.45 7.18 -12.60
N ASP A 77 21.42 6.31 -12.90
CA ASP A 77 21.93 5.24 -12.02
C ASP A 77 22.59 5.77 -10.71
N THR A 78 22.37 7.03 -10.37
CA THR A 78 22.89 7.72 -9.18
C THR A 78 22.07 7.40 -7.93
N CYS A 79 21.85 6.11 -7.66
CA CYS A 79 21.80 5.67 -6.27
C CYS A 79 23.25 5.57 -5.80
N THR A 80 23.79 6.68 -5.27
CA THR A 80 25.11 6.67 -4.64
C THR A 80 25.09 5.58 -3.56
N ASP A 81 25.92 4.55 -3.71
CA ASP A 81 26.11 3.50 -2.71
C ASP A 81 26.51 4.22 -1.40
N GLY A 82 25.53 4.44 -0.52
CA GLY A 82 25.82 4.81 0.85
C GLY A 82 26.72 3.73 1.42
N ASN A 83 27.74 4.12 2.17
CA ASN A 83 28.70 3.19 2.74
C ASN A 83 27.99 2.34 3.83
N TYR A 84 27.26 1.30 3.39
CA TYR A 84 26.61 0.36 4.27
C TYR A 84 27.71 -0.53 4.82
N ILE A 85 28.04 -0.33 6.10
CA ILE A 85 28.84 -1.28 6.87
C ILE A 85 28.20 -2.65 6.67
N GLN A 86 28.91 -3.53 5.97
CA GLN A 86 28.47 -4.86 5.65
C GLN A 86 28.31 -5.64 6.95
N PRO A 87 27.08 -5.97 7.40
CA PRO A 87 26.94 -6.85 8.53
C PRO A 87 27.45 -8.22 8.07
N SER A 88 28.45 -8.72 8.78
CA SER A 88 28.99 -10.06 8.64
C SER A 88 27.84 -11.08 8.55
N SER A 89 27.82 -11.81 7.43
CA SER A 89 27.17 -13.12 7.26
C SER A 89 25.89 -13.36 8.08
N LEU A 90 24.78 -12.71 7.71
CA LEU A 90 23.45 -13.24 8.01
C LEU A 90 23.14 -14.34 6.99
N PRO A 91 22.67 -15.53 7.41
CA PRO A 91 22.30 -16.63 6.52
C PRO A 91 21.26 -16.11 5.53
N LEU A 92 21.35 -16.52 4.26
CA LEU A 92 20.49 -15.99 3.19
C LEU A 92 19.02 -16.09 3.60
N GLU A 93 18.46 -14.95 4.01
CA GLU A 93 17.02 -14.73 4.04
C GLU A 93 16.49 -14.98 2.62
N THR A 94 15.57 -15.92 2.48
CA THR A 94 14.78 -16.14 1.25
C THR A 94 14.24 -14.80 0.70
N PHE A 95 14.07 -14.68 -0.61
CA PHE A 95 13.84 -13.39 -1.27
C PHE A 95 12.59 -12.65 -0.73
N CYS A 96 11.55 -13.37 -0.36
CA CYS A 96 10.33 -12.85 0.25
C CYS A 96 10.43 -12.61 1.75
N SER A 97 11.32 -13.33 2.46
CA SER A 97 11.50 -13.14 3.91
C SER A 97 12.04 -11.76 4.30
N VAL A 98 12.62 -11.03 3.34
CA VAL A 98 13.00 -9.63 3.49
C VAL A 98 11.82 -8.76 3.93
N PHE A 99 10.59 -9.11 3.57
CA PHE A 99 9.36 -8.37 3.91
C PHE A 99 8.53 -9.05 5.02
N SER A 100 9.18 -9.89 5.83
CA SER A 100 8.53 -10.55 6.97
C SER A 100 8.03 -9.55 8.01
N ARG A 101 6.89 -9.87 8.66
CA ARG A 101 6.17 -9.01 9.61
C ARG A 101 7.01 -8.49 10.79
N GLN A 102 8.13 -9.14 11.11
CA GLN A 102 9.03 -8.67 12.17
C GLN A 102 9.80 -7.39 11.82
N ARG A 103 9.99 -7.07 10.53
CA ARG A 103 10.86 -5.96 10.12
C ARG A 103 10.07 -4.69 9.89
N ARG A 104 10.59 -3.60 10.45
CA ARG A 104 10.10 -2.25 10.17
C ARG A 104 10.69 -1.77 8.84
N HIS A 105 9.92 -1.84 7.76
CA HIS A 105 10.29 -1.30 6.44
C HIS A 105 9.93 0.19 6.27
N GLU A 106 10.28 1.01 7.25
CA GLU A 106 10.10 2.47 7.25
C GLU A 106 11.46 3.14 7.10
N PHE A 107 11.54 4.14 6.25
CA PHE A 107 12.77 4.87 5.95
C PHE A 107 12.48 6.37 5.92
N ASP A 108 13.34 7.16 6.56
CA ASP A 108 13.22 8.62 6.49
C ASP A 108 13.70 9.11 5.12
N LEU A 109 12.89 9.96 4.50
CA LEU A 109 13.21 10.62 3.25
C LEU A 109 14.05 11.86 3.53
N LYS A 110 15.14 11.99 2.78
CA LYS A 110 15.97 13.19 2.75
C LYS A 110 15.82 13.86 1.40
N TYR A 111 15.54 15.15 1.42
CA TYR A 111 15.41 15.96 0.22
C TYR A 111 16.62 16.87 0.08
N SER A 112 16.94 17.23 -1.16
CA SER A 112 17.89 18.31 -1.44
C SER A 112 17.37 19.63 -0.87
N SER A 113 18.27 20.54 -0.49
CA SER A 113 17.92 21.87 0.05
C SER A 113 17.10 22.72 -0.92
N HIS A 114 17.19 22.46 -2.23
CA HIS A 114 16.38 23.12 -3.26
C HIS A 114 14.93 22.62 -3.32
N CYS A 115 14.60 21.61 -2.55
CA CYS A 115 13.30 21.01 -2.52
C CYS A 115 12.38 21.71 -1.49
N VAL A 116 11.77 22.81 -1.91
CA VAL A 116 10.85 23.60 -1.08
C VAL A 116 9.38 23.25 -1.34
N LEU A 117 9.06 22.86 -2.58
CA LEU A 117 7.69 22.54 -3.01
C LEU A 117 7.55 21.06 -3.37
N ALA A 118 6.57 20.38 -2.78
CA ALA A 118 6.30 18.97 -3.00
C ALA A 118 6.14 18.62 -4.48
N LYS A 119 5.39 19.46 -5.22
CA LYS A 119 5.12 19.28 -6.66
C LYS A 119 6.37 19.10 -7.52
N ASN A 120 7.52 19.62 -7.11
CA ASN A 120 8.76 19.58 -7.89
C ASN A 120 9.72 18.47 -7.43
N CYS A 121 9.46 17.84 -6.30
CA CYS A 121 10.40 16.91 -5.68
C CYS A 121 9.84 15.53 -5.44
N THR A 122 8.53 15.41 -5.43
CA THR A 122 7.85 14.13 -5.32
C THR A 122 6.93 13.95 -6.51
N PRO A 123 6.88 12.75 -7.10
CA PRO A 123 5.91 12.43 -8.13
C PRO A 123 4.47 12.31 -7.61
N LEU A 124 4.25 12.53 -6.31
CA LEU A 124 2.97 12.42 -5.63
C LEU A 124 2.16 13.71 -5.76
N ALA A 125 0.84 13.55 -5.85
CA ALA A 125 -0.11 14.67 -5.85
C ALA A 125 -0.41 15.09 -4.40
N VAL A 126 0.60 15.60 -3.70
CA VAL A 126 0.53 16.00 -2.28
C VAL A 126 0.93 17.47 -2.10
N SER A 127 0.35 18.13 -1.10
CA SER A 127 0.70 19.51 -0.72
C SER A 127 2.08 19.58 -0.06
N ASP A 128 2.35 18.62 0.83
CA ASP A 128 3.53 18.62 1.70
C ASP A 128 4.49 17.49 1.34
N LEU A 129 5.78 17.73 1.59
CA LEU A 129 6.83 16.74 1.33
C LEU A 129 6.72 15.60 2.35
N PRO A 130 6.53 14.34 1.91
CA PRO A 130 6.48 13.23 2.83
C PRO A 130 7.85 13.02 3.46
N ARG A 131 7.93 12.83 4.78
CA ARG A 131 9.21 12.63 5.49
C ARG A 131 9.58 11.17 5.63
N VAL A 132 8.64 10.26 5.39
CA VAL A 132 8.82 8.82 5.58
C VAL A 132 8.27 8.07 4.37
N VAL A 133 9.00 7.05 3.93
CA VAL A 133 8.51 6.02 3.02
C VAL A 133 8.43 4.69 3.76
N SER A 134 7.32 3.97 3.55
CA SER A 134 7.12 2.63 4.10
C SER A 134 6.80 1.63 3.00
N LEU A 135 7.31 0.40 3.15
CA LEU A 135 7.09 -0.67 2.19
C LEU A 135 6.21 -1.75 2.82
N LYS A 136 5.12 -2.09 2.14
CA LYS A 136 4.23 -3.19 2.53
C LYS A 136 4.13 -4.19 1.40
N SER A 137 4.62 -5.42 1.62
CA SER A 137 4.47 -6.49 0.64
C SER A 137 2.99 -6.83 0.44
N ILE A 138 2.58 -6.95 -0.82
CA ILE A 138 1.25 -7.40 -1.22
C ILE A 138 1.28 -8.71 -2.01
N GLU A 139 2.39 -8.99 -2.70
CA GLU A 139 2.60 -10.25 -3.39
C GLU A 139 4.10 -10.54 -3.48
N CYS A 140 4.51 -11.77 -3.24
CA CYS A 140 5.90 -12.17 -3.44
C CYS A 140 5.97 -13.61 -3.94
N SER A 141 6.87 -13.85 -4.89
CA SER A 141 7.16 -15.16 -5.46
C SER A 141 8.65 -15.42 -5.34
N GLU A 142 8.99 -16.44 -4.54
CA GLU A 142 10.37 -16.94 -4.40
C GLU A 142 10.89 -17.45 -5.74
N ASP A 143 10.14 -18.35 -6.39
CA ASP A 143 10.56 -19.01 -7.63
C ASP A 143 10.84 -18.02 -8.76
N LYS A 144 9.98 -17.00 -8.90
CA LYS A 144 10.12 -15.98 -9.95
C LYS A 144 11.01 -14.81 -9.52
N ARG A 145 11.45 -14.78 -8.24
CA ARG A 145 12.11 -13.63 -7.59
C ARG A 145 11.41 -12.30 -7.89
N ARG A 146 10.09 -12.32 -7.85
CA ARG A 146 9.21 -11.17 -8.12
C ARG A 146 8.50 -10.73 -6.86
N LEU A 147 8.47 -9.44 -6.64
CA LEU A 147 7.86 -8.83 -5.47
C LEU A 147 6.97 -7.67 -5.92
N ARG A 148 5.82 -7.52 -5.28
CA ARG A 148 4.93 -6.38 -5.44
C ARG A 148 4.70 -5.79 -4.06
N VAL A 149 4.98 -4.50 -3.94
CA VAL A 149 4.88 -3.76 -2.67
C VAL A 149 4.02 -2.52 -2.87
N LEU A 150 3.35 -2.11 -1.80
CA LEU A 150 2.88 -0.74 -1.65
C LEU A 150 4.03 0.09 -1.11
N VAL A 151 4.29 1.20 -1.78
CA VAL A 151 5.26 2.21 -1.38
C VAL A 151 4.47 3.40 -0.90
N ILE A 152 4.33 3.51 0.43
CA ILE A 152 3.44 4.45 1.09
C ILE A 152 4.27 5.60 1.63
N PHE A 153 3.90 6.81 1.25
CA PHE A 153 4.55 8.04 1.66
C PHE A 153 3.73 8.75 2.73
N ALA A 154 4.39 9.22 3.78
CA ALA A 154 3.74 9.87 4.91
C ALA A 154 4.60 11.01 5.48
N ASP A 155 3.96 11.99 6.12
CA ASP A 155 4.66 13.08 6.84
C ASP A 155 5.31 12.60 8.15
N SER A 156 4.76 11.56 8.79
CA SER A 156 5.30 11.01 10.02
C SER A 156 5.26 9.49 10.03
N ARG A 157 6.09 8.89 10.90
CA ARG A 157 6.04 7.46 11.17
C ARG A 157 4.70 7.15 11.82
N SER A 158 3.90 6.28 11.21
CA SER A 158 2.59 5.91 11.73
C SER A 158 2.43 4.41 11.69
N VAL A 159 1.62 3.86 12.60
CA VAL A 159 1.43 2.42 12.75
C VAL A 159 0.71 1.85 11.51
N TRP A 160 1.49 1.40 10.52
CA TRP A 160 1.30 0.47 9.38
C TRP A 160 -0.04 -0.27 9.21
N TYR A 161 -0.66 -0.67 10.31
CA TYR A 161 -1.68 -1.71 10.33
C TYR A 161 -3.08 -1.21 9.97
N GLN A 162 -3.32 0.10 9.87
CA GLN A 162 -4.69 0.63 9.81
C GLN A 162 -4.98 1.67 8.74
N LYS A 163 -4.03 2.08 7.90
CA LYS A 163 -4.34 3.05 6.83
C LYS A 163 -4.90 2.35 5.59
N PRO A 164 -6.12 2.70 5.14
CA PRO A 164 -6.65 2.23 3.87
C PRO A 164 -5.74 2.69 2.72
N PHE A 165 -5.78 1.95 1.61
CA PHE A 165 -5.02 2.31 0.42
C PHE A 165 -5.45 3.69 -0.11
N ASN A 166 -4.48 4.60 -0.27
CA ASN A 166 -4.71 5.94 -0.81
C ASN A 166 -3.79 6.17 -2.03
N PRO A 167 -4.33 6.29 -3.26
CA PRO A 167 -3.53 6.40 -4.48
C PRO A 167 -2.78 7.74 -4.61
N ASN A 168 -3.16 8.76 -3.84
CA ASN A 168 -2.46 10.04 -3.84
C ASN A 168 -1.12 9.98 -3.10
N THR A 169 -1.03 9.10 -2.08
CA THR A 169 0.15 8.95 -1.21
C THR A 169 0.80 7.56 -1.31
N THR A 170 0.27 6.67 -2.15
CA THR A 170 0.75 5.29 -2.28
C THR A 170 1.01 4.95 -3.75
N LEU A 171 2.20 4.42 -4.02
CA LEU A 171 2.58 3.86 -5.32
C LEU A 171 2.68 2.34 -5.22
N VAL A 172 2.65 1.67 -6.36
CA VAL A 172 2.91 0.24 -6.45
C VAL A 172 4.32 0.01 -6.97
N GLY A 173 5.18 -0.60 -6.15
CA GLY A 173 6.50 -1.03 -6.56
C GLY A 173 6.47 -2.44 -7.12
N LYS A 174 6.90 -2.63 -8.37
CA LYS A 174 7.22 -3.96 -8.92
C LYS A 174 8.72 -4.19 -8.76
N GLY A 175 9.05 -5.13 -7.90
CA GLY A 175 10.41 -5.52 -7.54
C GLY A 175 10.88 -6.78 -8.24
N HIS A 176 12.13 -6.79 -8.66
CA HIS A 176 12.83 -8.00 -9.12
C HIS A 176 14.13 -8.18 -8.34
N GLY A 177 14.33 -9.40 -7.81
CA GLY A 177 15.52 -9.75 -7.05
C GLY A 177 16.68 -10.14 -7.96
N MET A 178 17.79 -9.42 -7.85
CA MET A 178 19.08 -9.84 -8.44
C MET A 178 20.13 -9.87 -7.33
N GLN A 179 20.70 -11.05 -7.09
CA GLN A 179 21.63 -11.29 -5.98
C GLN A 179 21.03 -10.89 -4.61
N ARG A 180 21.75 -10.09 -3.78
CA ARG A 180 21.32 -9.53 -2.49
C ARG A 180 20.72 -8.11 -2.60
N LYS A 181 20.38 -7.65 -3.81
CA LYS A 181 19.75 -6.35 -4.07
C LYS A 181 18.34 -6.55 -4.65
N ILE A 182 17.40 -5.70 -4.24
CA ILE A 182 16.04 -5.64 -4.81
C ILE A 182 15.90 -4.29 -5.50
N ARG A 183 15.58 -4.30 -6.80
CA ARG A 183 15.28 -3.08 -7.55
C ARG A 183 13.77 -2.99 -7.75
N PHE A 184 13.22 -1.80 -7.53
CA PHE A 184 11.79 -1.52 -7.72
C PHE A 184 11.58 -0.57 -8.88
N VAL A 185 10.56 -0.87 -9.69
CA VAL A 185 9.95 0.08 -10.62
C VAL A 185 8.66 0.59 -9.98
N LEU A 186 8.55 1.90 -9.79
CA LEU A 186 7.40 2.54 -9.16
C LEU A 186 6.35 2.90 -10.19
N LEU A 187 5.12 2.46 -9.92
CA LEU A 187 3.98 2.59 -10.81
C LEU A 187 2.84 3.34 -10.11
N ARG A 188 2.24 4.30 -10.81
CA ARG A 188 0.94 4.86 -10.43
C ARG A 188 -0.15 4.03 -11.09
N VAL A 189 -1.09 3.54 -10.29
CA VAL A 189 -2.25 2.80 -10.79
C VAL A 189 -3.32 3.80 -11.16
N GLU A 190 -3.90 3.62 -12.34
CA GLU A 190 -4.91 4.52 -12.89
C GLU A 190 -6.32 4.05 -12.51
N SER A 191 -7.23 5.01 -12.37
CA SER A 191 -8.63 4.82 -11.99
C SER A 191 -9.53 4.72 -13.21
#